data_AF-A0A6V7WBE3-F1
#
_entry.id   AF-A0A6V7WBE3-F1
#
_cell.length_a   1.000
_cell.length_b   1.000
_cell.length_c   1.000
_cell.angle_alpha   90.00
_cell.angle_beta   90.00
_cell.angle_gamma   90.00
#
_symmetry.space_group_name_H-M   'P 1'
#
loop_
_entity.id
_entity.type
_entity.pdbx_description
1 polymer ?
#
loop_
_entity_poly.entity_id
_entity_poly.type
_entity_poly.pdbx_seq_one_letter_code
_entity_poly.pdbx_strand_id
1 'polypeptide(L)'
;MKKQLEEWSFCTNSSDNINNSNKIEEESNSSIVVVDKEKEEGLKEESLNIKDKIFETSFDCGTSCGSCYLSKNIINSLLQRIEKLEETNINNKENCQNIEGQFAENAVKTKNFEKIIQQKDVKINLLEIKKQMTDMKADHYEHLVEIQNEIKQIKTENEANIKIMKQKNKEKYQQLETENKNKIENLEKIIEEKEVKINSISEDIKQCMNKLEVDNDQKIILFQKEITNKLEQQDKENCQSLELKIQKIEEENNDKITNLEKIIEQKDEKINLLEGEVKKAEETINALNKKIDNLTEEQEHLFNVIIKKPKYTQIKNKWKYFDNIRKCCEDNCVNTKTPTGKCKNGNGFIEIINNTDIKYNKCIEEGIRKILSAAFLSYSAECCFSIKNINLGENKRAHFDAEIRLNKPKNKCNFASLFYYYEIKIKKEGPEYSAFGFRNTKEYILLENNGYICYESPSNTAEISFQIPSFSWKDGDVFGCGLVFPPTKMLEKNSYVFFTQNGNQIGKAILLNEESDDYYELYLSLYSHSIEANFGNDLEAKPYCFDISKHLFAEEFYN
;
A
#
# COMPACT_ATOMS: atom_id res chain seq x y z
N MET A 1 -0.73 33.01 17.22
CA MET A 1 0.03 32.24 16.19
C MET A 1 -0.40 30.78 16.03
N LYS A 2 -1.24 30.20 16.90
CA LYS A 2 -1.78 28.83 16.72
C LYS A 2 -3.24 28.81 16.20
N LYS A 3 -3.65 29.86 15.46
CA LYS A 3 -5.05 30.06 15.01
C LYS A 3 -5.15 30.78 13.65
N GLN A 4 -4.28 30.42 12.70
CA GLN A 4 -4.19 31.07 11.38
C GLN A 4 -3.90 30.08 10.23
N LEU A 5 -4.24 28.79 10.37
CA LEU A 5 -3.96 27.77 9.36
C LEU A 5 -5.17 26.86 9.05
N GLU A 6 -6.39 27.38 9.15
CA GLU A 6 -7.63 26.63 8.82
C GLU A 6 -8.51 27.30 7.75
N GLU A 7 -7.97 28.23 6.96
CA GLU A 7 -8.70 28.78 5.83
C GLU A 7 -7.82 28.70 4.59
N TRP A 8 -8.06 27.70 3.75
CA TRP A 8 -8.22 27.87 2.31
C TRP A 8 -8.71 26.57 1.66
N SER A 9 -9.98 26.58 1.29
CA SER A 9 -10.55 25.65 0.33
C SER A 9 -11.05 26.46 -0.87
N PHE A 10 -10.90 25.85 -2.05
CA PHE A 10 -11.50 26.17 -3.35
C PHE A 10 -11.05 27.42 -4.13
N CYS A 11 -10.34 27.19 -5.24
CA CYS A 11 -10.88 27.46 -6.57
C CYS A 11 -10.12 26.72 -7.70
N THR A 12 -10.91 26.30 -8.68
CA THR A 12 -10.66 25.60 -9.94
C THR A 12 -10.03 26.47 -11.03
N ASN A 13 -9.17 25.91 -11.90
CA ASN A 13 -9.35 25.81 -13.38
C ASN A 13 -8.04 25.68 -14.19
N SER A 14 -8.23 25.06 -15.37
CA SER A 14 -7.46 25.09 -16.64
C SER A 14 -6.06 24.45 -16.62
N SER A 15 -5.82 23.32 -17.27
CA SER A 15 -5.86 22.97 -18.71
C SER A 15 -4.51 23.13 -19.41
N ASP A 16 -4.23 22.09 -20.20
CA ASP A 16 -3.41 22.04 -21.41
C ASP A 16 -1.92 21.63 -21.34
N ASN A 17 -1.66 20.67 -22.24
CA ASN A 17 -0.40 20.29 -22.88
C ASN A 17 0.60 19.46 -22.08
N ILE A 18 0.66 18.15 -22.35
CA ILE A 18 1.84 17.52 -22.99
C ILE A 18 1.37 16.36 -23.90
N ASN A 19 1.44 16.61 -25.21
CA ASN A 19 1.68 15.60 -26.25
C ASN A 19 3.16 15.21 -26.20
N ASN A 20 3.51 13.94 -26.09
CA ASN A 20 4.19 13.19 -27.16
C ASN A 20 4.81 11.85 -26.73
N SER A 21 4.69 10.91 -27.67
CA SER A 21 5.66 9.86 -28.03
C SER A 21 6.03 8.80 -27.00
N ASN A 22 5.56 7.55 -27.22
CA ASN A 22 6.39 6.56 -27.91
C ASN A 22 5.56 5.31 -28.24
N LYS A 23 5.26 5.18 -29.53
CA LYS A 23 4.68 3.99 -30.15
C LYS A 23 5.88 3.19 -30.67
N ILE A 24 6.26 2.12 -29.96
CA ILE A 24 7.23 1.15 -30.44
C ILE A 24 6.41 0.04 -31.10
N GLU A 25 6.38 0.05 -32.43
CA GLU A 25 5.91 -1.06 -33.25
C GLU A 25 7.04 -2.08 -33.34
N GLU A 26 6.88 -3.23 -32.70
CA GLU A 26 7.71 -4.41 -32.95
C GLU A 26 7.08 -5.20 -34.11
N GLU A 27 7.67 -5.05 -35.29
CA GLU A 27 7.51 -5.96 -36.42
C GLU A 27 8.13 -7.31 -36.08
N SER A 28 7.30 -8.34 -35.90
CA SER A 28 7.73 -9.73 -35.98
C SER A 28 7.11 -10.38 -37.22
N ASN A 29 7.90 -10.41 -38.28
CA ASN A 29 7.64 -11.19 -39.48
C ASN A 29 7.64 -12.68 -39.11
N SER A 30 6.44 -13.26 -39.01
CA SER A 30 6.28 -14.72 -39.15
C SER A 30 5.54 -14.99 -40.45
N SER A 31 6.29 -15.37 -41.48
CA SER A 31 5.77 -15.85 -42.75
C SER A 31 5.14 -17.23 -42.51
N ILE A 32 3.89 -17.25 -42.08
CA ILE A 32 3.07 -18.46 -42.09
C ILE A 32 2.63 -18.65 -43.54
N VAL A 33 3.17 -19.67 -44.19
CA VAL A 33 2.68 -20.18 -45.47
C VAL A 33 1.27 -20.72 -45.23
N VAL A 34 0.26 -19.89 -45.46
CA VAL A 34 -1.13 -20.33 -45.51
C VAL A 34 -1.28 -21.17 -46.77
N VAL A 35 -1.37 -22.48 -46.60
CA VAL A 35 -1.74 -23.38 -47.68
C VAL A 35 -3.20 -23.09 -48.02
N ASP A 36 -3.44 -22.59 -49.25
CA ASP A 36 -4.76 -22.29 -49.80
C ASP A 36 -5.70 -23.50 -49.67
N LYS A 37 -6.62 -23.44 -48.71
CA LYS A 37 -7.70 -24.43 -48.55
C LYS A 37 -8.55 -24.57 -49.81
N GLU A 38 -8.63 -23.52 -50.64
CA GLU A 38 -9.36 -23.54 -51.92
C GLU A 38 -8.76 -24.53 -52.94
N LYS A 39 -7.45 -24.83 -52.87
CA LYS A 39 -6.82 -25.84 -53.73
C LYS A 39 -7.10 -27.28 -53.28
N GLU A 40 -7.33 -27.50 -51.99
CA GLU A 40 -7.62 -28.84 -51.44
C GLU A 40 -9.09 -29.25 -51.70
N GLU A 41 -10.02 -28.29 -51.73
CA GLU A 41 -11.42 -28.54 -52.06
C GLU A 41 -11.63 -28.80 -53.56
N GLY A 42 -10.92 -28.06 -54.44
CA GLY A 42 -10.99 -28.28 -55.89
C GLY A 42 -10.51 -29.67 -56.34
N LEU A 43 -9.47 -30.22 -55.70
CA LEU A 43 -8.95 -31.57 -56.02
C LEU A 43 -9.87 -32.71 -55.55
N LYS A 44 -10.65 -32.50 -54.48
CA LYS A 44 -11.66 -33.49 -54.04
C LYS A 44 -12.85 -33.53 -54.98
N GLU A 45 -13.28 -32.38 -55.48
CA GLU A 45 -14.39 -32.26 -56.41
C GLU A 45 -14.05 -32.88 -57.78
N GLU A 46 -12.80 -32.72 -58.25
CA GLU A 46 -12.30 -33.35 -59.48
C GLU A 46 -12.19 -34.88 -59.37
N SER A 47 -11.78 -35.40 -58.20
CA SER A 47 -11.70 -36.86 -57.93
C SER A 47 -13.06 -37.55 -57.91
N LEU A 48 -14.07 -36.93 -57.27
CA LEU A 48 -15.45 -37.45 -57.29
C LEU A 48 -16.01 -37.50 -58.71
N ASN A 49 -15.78 -36.44 -59.49
CA ASN A 49 -16.27 -36.32 -60.86
C ASN A 49 -15.66 -37.37 -61.82
N ILE A 50 -14.43 -37.83 -61.55
CA ILE A 50 -13.77 -38.91 -62.29
C ILE A 50 -14.35 -40.28 -61.91
N LYS A 51 -14.61 -40.55 -60.62
CA LYS A 51 -15.22 -41.81 -60.16
C LYS A 51 -16.64 -41.98 -60.73
N ASP A 52 -17.42 -40.91 -60.77
CA ASP A 52 -18.79 -40.93 -61.30
C ASP A 52 -18.83 -41.14 -62.83
N LYS A 53 -17.92 -40.51 -63.59
CA LYS A 53 -17.80 -40.72 -65.06
C LYS A 53 -17.32 -42.12 -65.45
N ILE A 54 -16.49 -42.77 -64.61
CA ILE A 54 -16.07 -44.16 -64.82
C ILE A 54 -17.23 -45.13 -64.56
N PHE A 55 -18.14 -44.79 -63.63
CA PHE A 55 -19.31 -45.60 -63.33
C PHE A 55 -20.37 -45.52 -64.44
N GLU A 56 -20.65 -44.33 -64.98
CA GLU A 56 -21.63 -44.11 -66.05
C GLU A 56 -21.25 -44.77 -67.40
N THR A 57 -19.96 -44.96 -67.67
CA THR A 57 -19.51 -45.62 -68.92
C THR A 57 -19.52 -47.15 -68.87
N SER A 58 -19.91 -47.75 -67.74
CA SER A 58 -19.88 -49.21 -67.53
C SER A 58 -21.24 -49.91 -67.69
N PHE A 59 -22.31 -49.16 -68.00
CA PHE A 59 -23.69 -49.67 -67.96
C PHE A 59 -24.42 -49.54 -69.30
N ASP A 60 -23.91 -50.18 -70.36
CA ASP A 60 -24.79 -50.78 -71.38
C ASP A 60 -24.01 -51.72 -72.31
N CYS A 61 -23.88 -52.99 -71.91
CA CYS A 61 -23.49 -54.07 -72.81
C CYS A 61 -23.94 -55.39 -72.19
N GLY A 62 -25.22 -55.72 -72.41
CA GLY A 62 -25.66 -57.10 -72.31
C GLY A 62 -24.97 -57.92 -73.40
N THR A 63 -24.25 -58.97 -72.98
CA THR A 63 -23.73 -60.12 -73.75
C THR A 63 -22.33 -60.03 -74.40
N SER A 64 -21.40 -60.71 -73.71
CA SER A 64 -20.28 -61.54 -74.21
C SER A 64 -19.48 -61.05 -75.43
N CYS A 65 -18.88 -59.87 -75.33
CA CYS A 65 -17.81 -59.44 -76.24
C CYS A 65 -16.47 -59.42 -75.49
N GLY A 66 -15.43 -60.04 -76.07
CA GLY A 66 -14.08 -60.12 -75.48
C GLY A 66 -13.40 -58.77 -75.18
N SER A 67 -13.90 -57.66 -75.74
CA SER A 67 -13.41 -56.31 -75.44
C SER A 67 -13.86 -55.77 -74.07
N CYS A 68 -14.96 -56.29 -73.49
CA CYS A 68 -15.42 -55.89 -72.17
C CYS A 68 -14.54 -56.44 -71.03
N TYR A 69 -13.89 -57.59 -71.24
CA TYR A 69 -12.99 -58.18 -70.24
C TYR A 69 -11.68 -57.39 -70.10
N LEU A 70 -11.16 -56.86 -71.21
CA LEU A 70 -9.98 -55.99 -71.21
C LEU A 70 -10.26 -54.65 -70.50
N SER A 71 -11.43 -54.07 -70.75
CA SER A 71 -11.85 -52.81 -70.14
C SER A 71 -12.02 -52.95 -68.62
N LYS A 72 -12.59 -54.07 -68.14
CA LYS A 72 -12.75 -54.33 -66.70
C LYS A 72 -11.41 -54.51 -65.97
N ASN A 73 -10.43 -55.16 -66.61
CA ASN A 73 -9.09 -55.30 -66.03
C ASN A 73 -8.32 -53.97 -65.99
N ILE A 74 -8.48 -53.11 -67.00
CA ILE A 74 -7.88 -51.78 -67.00
C ILE A 74 -8.53 -50.89 -65.92
N ILE A 75 -9.86 -50.91 -65.79
CA ILE A 75 -10.58 -50.17 -64.74
C ILE A 75 -10.15 -50.64 -63.34
N ASN A 76 -10.08 -51.96 -63.11
CA ASN A 76 -9.62 -52.50 -61.82
C ASN A 76 -8.15 -52.13 -61.53
N SER A 77 -7.28 -52.12 -62.54
CA SER A 77 -5.88 -51.68 -62.39
C SER A 77 -5.76 -50.19 -62.08
N LEU A 78 -6.63 -49.36 -62.68
CA LEU A 78 -6.69 -47.92 -62.40
C LEU A 78 -7.24 -47.66 -61.00
N LEU A 79 -8.28 -48.38 -60.56
CA LEU A 79 -8.82 -48.28 -59.20
C LEU A 79 -7.78 -48.67 -58.15
N GLN A 80 -7.04 -49.76 -58.34
CA GLN A 80 -5.94 -50.14 -57.44
C GLN A 80 -4.81 -49.10 -57.39
N ARG A 81 -4.54 -48.41 -58.50
CA ARG A 81 -3.56 -47.30 -58.52
C ARG A 81 -4.08 -46.07 -57.79
N ILE A 82 -5.37 -45.76 -57.90
CA ILE A 82 -6.00 -44.66 -57.17
C ILE A 82 -5.99 -44.94 -55.66
N GLU A 83 -6.35 -46.16 -55.23
CA GLU A 83 -6.30 -46.56 -53.82
C GLU A 83 -4.88 -46.44 -53.24
N LYS A 84 -3.85 -46.91 -53.96
CA LYS A 84 -2.45 -46.74 -53.54
C LYS A 84 -2.02 -45.28 -53.43
N LEU A 85 -2.50 -44.42 -54.33
CA LEU A 85 -2.19 -42.99 -54.28
C LEU A 85 -2.91 -42.32 -53.11
N GLU A 86 -4.16 -42.68 -52.83
CA GLU A 86 -4.92 -42.21 -51.67
C GLU A 86 -4.23 -42.64 -50.36
N GLU A 87 -3.80 -43.90 -50.22
CA GLU A 87 -3.03 -44.38 -49.06
C GLU A 87 -1.69 -43.65 -48.88
N THR A 88 -0.97 -43.40 -49.98
CA THR A 88 0.31 -42.67 -49.93
C THR A 88 0.08 -41.21 -49.50
N ASN A 89 -1.01 -40.59 -49.95
CA ASN A 89 -1.35 -39.22 -49.61
C ASN A 89 -1.81 -39.09 -48.14
N ILE A 90 -2.55 -40.07 -47.62
CA ILE A 90 -2.92 -40.16 -46.20
C ILE A 90 -1.67 -40.29 -45.32
N ASN A 91 -0.75 -41.21 -45.65
CA ASN A 91 0.50 -41.37 -44.91
C ASN A 91 1.38 -40.11 -44.95
N ASN A 92 1.41 -39.40 -46.08
CA ASN A 92 2.12 -38.12 -46.18
C ASN A 92 1.44 -37.02 -45.35
N LYS A 93 0.10 -36.99 -45.30
CA LYS A 93 -0.66 -36.05 -44.48
C LYS A 93 -0.47 -36.30 -42.98
N GLU A 94 -0.46 -37.55 -42.55
CA GLU A 94 -0.15 -37.93 -41.16
C GLU A 94 1.31 -37.59 -40.78
N ASN A 95 2.26 -37.79 -41.69
CA ASN A 95 3.65 -37.37 -41.47
C ASN A 95 3.80 -35.84 -41.40
N CYS A 96 3.10 -35.08 -42.25
CA CYS A 96 3.09 -33.62 -42.17
C CYS A 96 2.47 -33.11 -40.87
N GLN A 97 1.36 -33.71 -40.41
CA GLN A 97 0.72 -33.35 -39.15
C GLN A 97 1.60 -33.67 -37.93
N ASN A 98 2.32 -34.79 -37.95
CA ASN A 98 3.31 -35.11 -36.91
C ASN A 98 4.47 -34.12 -36.88
N ILE A 99 4.95 -33.67 -38.04
CA ILE A 99 6.01 -32.67 -38.15
C ILE A 99 5.52 -31.30 -37.66
N GLU A 100 4.33 -30.85 -38.06
CA GLU A 100 3.71 -29.61 -37.56
C GLU A 100 3.48 -29.65 -36.04
N GLY A 101 3.04 -30.79 -35.49
CA GLY A 101 2.92 -31.00 -34.06
C GLY A 101 4.25 -30.86 -33.32
N GLN A 102 5.33 -31.43 -33.87
CA GLN A 102 6.68 -31.29 -33.32
C GLN A 102 7.21 -29.85 -33.41
N PHE A 103 6.94 -29.12 -34.49
CA PHE A 103 7.30 -27.70 -34.61
C PHE A 103 6.53 -26.82 -33.64
N ALA A 104 5.22 -27.07 -33.45
CA ALA A 104 4.41 -26.35 -32.48
C ALA A 104 4.88 -26.61 -31.04
N GLU A 105 5.19 -27.87 -30.71
CA GLU A 105 5.72 -28.23 -29.39
C GLU A 105 7.10 -27.58 -29.12
N ASN A 106 7.97 -27.56 -30.12
CA ASN A 106 9.28 -26.90 -30.03
C ASN A 106 9.13 -25.37 -29.94
N ALA A 107 8.19 -24.75 -30.65
CA ALA A 107 7.93 -23.31 -30.56
C ALA A 107 7.41 -22.92 -29.16
N VAL A 108 6.55 -23.74 -28.55
CA VAL A 108 6.08 -23.55 -27.16
C VAL A 108 7.24 -23.72 -26.17
N LYS A 109 8.11 -24.71 -26.37
CA LYS A 109 9.33 -24.90 -25.55
C LYS A 109 10.26 -23.69 -25.67
N THR A 110 10.51 -23.17 -26.87
CA THR A 110 11.36 -21.99 -27.09
C THR A 110 10.78 -20.74 -26.42
N LYS A 111 9.47 -20.46 -26.57
CA LYS A 111 8.81 -19.34 -25.87
C LYS A 111 8.87 -19.47 -24.35
N ASN A 112 8.76 -20.69 -23.82
CA ASN A 112 8.92 -20.93 -22.39
C ASN A 112 10.36 -20.70 -21.92
N PHE A 113 11.36 -21.09 -22.73
CA PHE A 113 12.77 -20.81 -22.43
C PHE A 113 13.08 -19.30 -22.47
N GLU A 114 12.56 -18.56 -23.45
CA GLU A 114 12.70 -17.09 -23.51
C GLU A 114 12.08 -16.42 -22.29
N LYS A 115 10.89 -16.85 -21.87
CA LYS A 115 10.24 -16.35 -20.66
C LYS A 115 11.04 -16.65 -19.38
N ILE A 116 11.69 -17.82 -19.31
CA ILE A 116 12.59 -18.18 -18.19
C ILE A 116 13.86 -17.31 -18.21
N ILE A 117 14.43 -17.01 -19.38
CA ILE A 117 15.59 -16.13 -19.51
C ILE A 117 15.23 -14.71 -19.08
N GLN A 118 14.11 -14.15 -19.57
CA GLN A 118 13.63 -12.83 -19.16
C GLN A 118 13.37 -12.74 -17.64
N GLN A 119 12.81 -13.80 -17.03
CA GLN A 119 12.62 -13.85 -15.58
C GLN A 119 13.95 -13.90 -14.80
N LYS A 120 14.97 -14.57 -15.35
CA LYS A 120 16.31 -14.60 -14.74
C LYS A 120 17.00 -13.24 -14.83
N ASP A 121 16.91 -12.55 -15.96
CA ASP A 121 17.51 -11.22 -16.15
C ASP A 121 16.87 -10.19 -15.22
N VAL A 122 15.53 -10.22 -15.09
CA VAL A 122 14.82 -9.37 -14.12
C VAL A 122 15.27 -9.68 -12.69
N LYS A 123 15.48 -10.95 -12.33
CA LYS A 123 15.94 -11.34 -11.00
C LYS A 123 17.39 -10.88 -10.72
N ILE A 124 18.27 -10.93 -11.72
CA ILE A 124 19.65 -10.45 -11.63
C ILE A 124 19.65 -8.93 -11.42
N ASN A 125 18.93 -8.17 -12.24
CA ASN A 125 18.81 -6.72 -12.10
C ASN A 125 18.26 -6.32 -10.72
N LEU A 126 17.29 -7.06 -10.20
CA LEU A 126 16.68 -6.79 -8.89
C LEU A 126 17.64 -7.11 -7.72
N LEU A 127 18.53 -8.09 -7.89
CA LEU A 127 19.59 -8.37 -6.92
C LEU A 127 20.67 -7.28 -6.95
N GLU A 128 21.01 -6.77 -8.13
CA GLU A 128 21.99 -5.69 -8.29
C GLU A 128 21.49 -4.37 -7.69
N ILE A 129 20.23 -4.01 -7.93
CA ILE A 129 19.59 -2.84 -7.28
C ILE A 129 19.56 -3.00 -5.75
N LYS A 130 19.26 -4.21 -5.24
CA LYS A 130 19.31 -4.47 -3.79
C LYS A 130 20.70 -4.32 -3.20
N LYS A 131 21.73 -4.72 -3.94
CA LYS A 131 23.12 -4.54 -3.52
C LYS A 131 23.46 -3.05 -3.47
N GLN A 132 23.18 -2.30 -4.55
CA GLN A 132 23.40 -0.85 -4.60
C GLN A 132 22.68 -0.10 -3.47
N MET A 133 21.44 -0.46 -3.15
CA MET A 133 20.73 0.15 -2.02
C MET A 133 21.34 -0.21 -0.66
N THR A 134 21.93 -1.40 -0.51
CA THR A 134 22.63 -1.78 0.72
C THR A 134 23.92 -0.98 0.87
N ASP A 135 24.68 -0.84 -0.20
CA ASP A 135 25.94 -0.08 -0.24
C ASP A 135 25.66 1.41 0.06
N MET A 136 24.65 2.02 -0.59
CA MET A 136 24.23 3.39 -0.28
C MET A 136 23.77 3.60 1.17
N LYS A 137 23.15 2.59 1.79
CA LYS A 137 22.76 2.67 3.21
C LYS A 137 23.97 2.61 4.13
N ALA A 138 24.98 1.81 3.78
CA ALA A 138 26.23 1.76 4.53
C ALA A 138 26.95 3.11 4.47
N ASP A 139 27.10 3.69 3.27
CA ASP A 139 27.72 5.01 3.06
C ASP A 139 26.98 6.10 3.84
N HIS A 140 25.64 6.09 3.81
CA HIS A 140 24.84 7.06 4.55
C HIS A 140 25.00 6.92 6.06
N TYR A 141 25.13 5.69 6.56
CA TYR A 141 25.37 5.44 7.98
C TYR A 141 26.77 5.91 8.42
N GLU A 142 27.79 5.68 7.59
CA GLU A 142 29.15 6.17 7.84
C GLU A 142 29.19 7.70 7.89
N HIS A 143 28.55 8.37 6.93
CA HIS A 143 28.47 9.83 6.90
C HIS A 143 27.70 10.40 8.11
N LEU A 144 26.66 9.72 8.59
CA LEU A 144 25.96 10.12 9.83
C LEU A 144 26.85 9.99 11.07
N VAL A 145 27.70 8.96 11.14
CA VAL A 145 28.67 8.78 12.23
C VAL A 145 29.73 9.88 12.19
N GLU A 146 30.22 10.27 11.01
CA GLU A 146 31.15 11.39 10.83
C GLU A 146 30.53 12.71 11.32
N ILE A 147 29.31 13.04 10.88
CA ILE A 147 28.59 14.23 11.33
C ILE A 147 28.40 14.24 12.86
N GLN A 148 28.07 13.09 13.46
CA GLN A 148 27.94 12.99 14.92
C GLN A 148 29.26 13.25 15.65
N ASN A 149 30.38 12.80 15.08
CA ASN A 149 31.71 13.05 15.62
C ASN A 149 32.10 14.53 15.51
N GLU A 150 31.80 15.18 14.38
CA GLU A 150 32.03 16.62 14.18
C GLU A 150 31.21 17.46 15.16
N ILE A 151 29.92 17.15 15.34
CA ILE A 151 29.07 17.82 16.34
C ILE A 151 29.66 17.69 17.74
N LYS A 152 30.17 16.51 18.10
CA LYS A 152 30.80 16.27 19.40
C LYS A 152 32.09 17.06 19.57
N GLN A 153 32.91 17.16 18.52
CA GLN A 153 34.12 17.99 18.51
C GLN A 153 33.78 19.48 18.68
N ILE A 154 32.86 20.01 17.88
CA ILE A 154 32.41 21.41 17.97
C ILE A 154 31.88 21.74 19.37
N LYS A 155 31.13 20.82 19.98
CA LYS A 155 30.61 21.00 21.34
C LYS A 155 31.74 21.10 22.38
N THR A 156 32.76 20.26 22.24
CA THR A 156 33.93 20.25 23.13
C THR A 156 34.77 21.53 22.96
N GLU A 157 34.96 22.00 21.73
CA GLU A 157 35.67 23.25 21.43
C GLU A 157 34.91 24.46 21.97
N ASN A 158 33.58 24.50 21.81
CA ASN A 158 32.75 25.57 22.36
C ASN A 158 32.79 25.63 23.89
N GLU A 159 32.72 24.48 24.56
CA GLU A 159 32.85 24.41 26.02
C GLU A 159 34.23 24.91 26.51
N ALA A 160 35.30 24.55 25.79
CA ALA A 160 36.65 25.05 26.07
C ALA A 160 36.76 26.57 25.87
N ASN A 161 36.21 27.10 24.77
CA ASN A 161 36.20 28.54 24.47
C ASN A 161 35.41 29.34 25.52
N ILE A 162 34.26 28.84 25.97
CA ILE A 162 33.48 29.46 27.05
C ILE A 162 34.30 29.50 28.36
N LYS A 163 35.05 28.43 28.67
CA LYS A 163 35.91 28.38 29.86
C LYS A 163 37.06 29.38 29.79
N ILE A 164 37.71 29.51 28.63
CA ILE A 164 38.75 30.52 28.38
C ILE A 164 38.19 31.93 28.52
N MET A 165 37.01 32.21 27.96
CA MET A 165 36.36 33.53 28.05
C MET A 165 36.02 33.90 29.50
N LYS A 166 35.46 32.95 30.28
CA LYS A 166 35.16 33.16 31.70
C LYS A 166 36.43 33.47 32.50
N GLN A 167 37.53 32.77 32.21
CA GLN A 167 38.82 33.01 32.87
C GLN A 167 39.39 34.39 32.52
N LYS A 168 39.40 34.79 31.24
CA LYS A 168 39.84 36.13 30.82
C LYS A 168 39.01 37.24 31.47
N ASN A 169 37.69 37.07 31.58
CA ASN A 169 36.82 38.04 32.24
C ASN A 169 37.13 38.15 33.74
N LYS A 170 37.42 37.01 34.40
CA LYS A 170 37.84 36.99 35.81
C LYS A 170 39.17 37.74 36.02
N GLU A 171 40.15 37.49 35.17
CA GLU A 171 41.46 38.18 35.22
C GLU A 171 41.31 39.68 35.00
N LYS A 172 40.49 40.09 34.02
CA LYS A 172 40.20 41.51 33.76
C LYS A 172 39.54 42.19 34.95
N TYR A 173 38.61 41.51 35.63
CA TYR A 173 37.96 42.04 36.83
C TYR A 173 38.96 42.22 37.99
N GLN A 174 39.84 41.23 38.22
CA GLN A 174 40.89 41.31 39.24
C GLN A 174 41.90 42.42 38.96
N GLN A 175 42.24 42.65 37.68
CA GLN A 175 43.11 43.75 37.28
C GLN A 175 42.46 45.11 37.59
N LEU A 176 41.18 45.28 37.22
CA LEU A 176 40.42 46.51 37.53
C LEU A 176 40.30 46.76 39.04
N GLU A 177 40.08 45.71 39.82
CA GLU A 177 40.01 45.79 41.28
C GLU A 177 41.36 46.26 41.88
N THR A 178 42.47 45.73 41.35
CA THR A 178 43.82 46.13 41.77
C THR A 178 44.13 47.57 41.36
N GLU A 179 43.79 47.97 40.13
CA GLU A 179 43.97 49.36 39.67
C GLU A 179 43.16 50.35 40.49
N ASN A 180 41.91 50.02 40.83
CA ASN A 180 41.08 50.87 41.68
C ASN A 180 41.60 50.95 43.12
N LYS A 181 42.08 49.85 43.69
CA LYS A 181 42.71 49.83 45.01
C LYS A 181 43.93 50.74 45.06
N ASN A 182 44.81 50.64 44.06
CA ASN A 182 46.01 51.49 43.96
C ASN A 182 45.65 52.98 43.81
N LYS A 183 44.58 53.30 43.05
CA LYS A 183 44.07 54.68 42.94
C LYS A 183 43.56 55.20 44.27
N ILE A 184 42.82 54.40 45.02
CA ILE A 184 42.31 54.77 46.35
C ILE A 184 43.48 55.03 47.30
N GLU A 185 44.45 54.13 47.38
CA GLU A 185 45.63 54.27 48.24
C GLU A 185 46.46 55.52 47.89
N ASN A 186 46.60 55.84 46.60
CA ASN A 186 47.27 57.06 46.17
C ASN A 186 46.47 58.33 46.55
N LEU A 187 45.14 58.29 46.47
CA LEU A 187 44.29 59.40 46.91
C LEU A 187 44.34 59.59 48.43
N GLU A 188 44.32 58.51 49.21
CA GLU A 188 44.47 58.54 50.67
C GLU A 188 45.81 59.18 51.07
N LYS A 189 46.90 58.80 50.40
CA LYS A 189 48.22 59.42 50.62
C LYS A 189 48.23 60.91 50.30
N ILE A 190 47.59 61.33 49.20
CA ILE A 190 47.47 62.75 48.85
C ILE A 190 46.65 63.49 49.92
N ILE A 191 45.57 62.90 50.44
CA ILE A 191 44.76 63.49 51.51
C ILE A 191 45.60 63.66 52.77
N GLU A 192 46.35 62.63 53.19
CA GLU A 192 47.21 62.67 54.38
C GLU A 192 48.31 63.75 54.25
N GLU A 193 48.96 63.85 53.09
CA GLU A 193 49.95 64.90 52.81
C GLU A 193 49.33 66.32 52.87
N LYS A 194 48.07 66.47 52.46
CA LYS A 194 47.35 67.73 52.51
C LYS A 194 46.90 68.06 53.94
N GLU A 195 46.46 67.08 54.72
CA GLU A 195 46.10 67.24 56.13
C GLU A 195 47.30 67.65 56.98
N VAL A 196 48.48 67.05 56.75
CA VAL A 196 49.72 67.46 57.43
C VAL A 196 50.07 68.92 57.10
N LYS A 197 49.94 69.33 55.83
CA LYS A 197 50.15 70.73 55.42
C LYS A 197 49.14 71.67 56.06
N ILE A 198 47.86 71.30 56.10
CA ILE A 198 46.80 72.10 56.73
C ILE A 198 47.07 72.25 58.24
N ASN A 199 47.47 71.17 58.91
CA ASN A 199 47.78 71.20 60.33
C ASN A 199 49.03 72.02 60.63
N SER A 200 50.08 71.94 59.80
CA SER A 200 51.25 72.81 59.89
C SER A 200 50.86 74.28 59.74
N ILE A 201 50.04 74.62 58.74
CA ILE A 201 49.54 75.98 58.50
C ILE A 201 48.68 76.46 59.68
N SER A 202 47.83 75.59 60.23
CA SER A 202 46.98 75.90 61.39
C SER A 202 47.82 76.19 62.64
N GLU A 203 48.89 75.45 62.86
CA GLU A 203 49.81 75.65 63.99
C GLU A 203 50.67 76.90 63.78
N ASP A 204 51.12 77.18 62.55
CA ASP A 204 51.81 78.41 62.17
C ASP A 204 50.91 79.64 62.36
N ILE A 205 49.61 79.53 62.07
CA ILE A 205 48.60 80.57 62.33
C ILE A 205 48.42 80.77 63.83
N LYS A 206 48.35 79.71 64.65
CA LYS A 206 48.29 79.81 66.11
C LYS A 206 49.56 80.44 66.70
N GLN A 207 50.75 80.10 66.19
CA GLN A 207 52.01 80.70 66.62
C GLN A 207 52.12 82.16 66.20
N CYS A 208 51.62 82.53 65.02
CA CYS A 208 51.53 83.92 64.57
C CYS A 208 50.56 84.73 65.42
N MET A 209 49.39 84.16 65.77
CA MET A 209 48.40 84.82 66.62
C MET A 209 48.89 85.03 68.07
N ASN A 210 49.77 84.16 68.58
CA ASN A 210 50.41 84.32 69.90
C ASN A 210 51.63 85.26 69.91
N LYS A 211 52.15 85.69 68.74
CA LYS A 211 53.27 86.64 68.62
C LYS A 211 52.86 88.04 68.18
N LEU A 212 51.59 88.26 67.85
CA LEU A 212 51.04 89.54 67.39
C LEU A 212 50.30 90.29 68.50
N GLU A 213 50.90 90.29 69.69
CA GLU A 213 50.64 91.30 70.72
C GLU A 213 51.88 92.22 70.76
N VAL A 214 51.69 93.42 70.18
CA VAL A 214 52.61 94.59 70.10
C VAL A 214 53.53 94.68 68.87
N ASP A 215 53.20 95.67 68.02
CA ASP A 215 53.96 96.32 66.92
C ASP A 215 54.35 95.54 65.65
N ASN A 216 53.47 95.53 64.62
CA ASN A 216 53.81 95.95 63.24
C ASN A 216 52.67 95.67 62.23
N ASP A 217 51.66 96.54 62.17
CA ASP A 217 50.59 96.45 61.16
C ASP A 217 51.04 96.83 59.73
N GLN A 218 52.25 97.36 59.53
CA GLN A 218 52.74 97.76 58.20
C GLN A 218 53.65 96.72 57.49
N LYS A 219 54.33 95.83 58.23
CA LYS A 219 55.15 94.76 57.60
C LYS A 219 54.33 93.54 57.18
N ILE A 220 53.21 93.28 57.84
CA ILE A 220 52.32 92.14 57.57
C ILE A 220 51.62 92.30 56.21
N ILE A 221 51.17 93.52 55.88
CA ILE A 221 50.53 93.81 54.60
C ILE A 221 51.50 93.60 53.43
N LEU A 222 52.79 93.91 53.61
CA LEU A 222 53.83 93.71 52.60
C LEU A 222 54.18 92.23 52.38
N PHE A 223 54.32 91.44 53.47
CA PHE A 223 54.57 90.00 53.36
C PHE A 223 53.37 89.22 52.83
N GLN A 224 52.15 89.57 53.22
CA GLN A 224 50.93 88.97 52.67
C GLN A 224 50.86 89.20 51.16
N LYS A 225 51.17 90.41 50.69
CA LYS A 225 51.17 90.73 49.26
C LYS A 225 52.24 89.94 48.48
N GLU A 226 53.42 89.73 49.06
CA GLU A 226 54.47 88.91 48.42
C GLU A 226 54.12 87.42 48.36
N ILE A 227 53.51 86.88 49.42
CA ILE A 227 53.04 85.49 49.46
C ILE A 227 51.90 85.27 48.47
N THR A 228 50.92 86.18 48.42
CA THR A 228 49.82 86.12 47.46
C THR A 228 50.34 86.16 46.03
N ASN A 229 51.28 87.05 45.70
CA ASN A 229 51.86 87.10 44.35
C ASN A 229 52.62 85.81 43.97
N LYS A 230 53.35 85.21 44.92
CA LYS A 230 54.06 83.94 44.69
C LYS A 230 53.10 82.76 44.49
N LEU A 231 52.02 82.71 45.28
CA LEU A 231 50.95 81.71 45.12
C LEU A 231 50.21 81.88 43.80
N GLU A 232 49.84 83.10 43.43
CA GLU A 232 49.18 83.40 42.15
C GLU A 232 50.07 83.03 40.96
N GLN A 233 51.37 83.29 41.04
CA GLN A 233 52.31 82.91 39.99
C GLN A 233 52.48 81.39 39.90
N GLN A 234 52.59 80.69 41.02
CA GLN A 234 52.68 79.23 41.05
C GLN A 234 51.39 78.56 40.56
N ASP A 235 50.22 79.08 40.93
CA ASP A 235 48.93 78.60 40.46
C ASP A 235 48.79 78.82 38.95
N LYS A 236 49.25 79.96 38.43
CA LYS A 236 49.27 80.23 37.00
C LYS A 236 50.16 79.24 36.23
N GLU A 237 51.35 78.95 36.73
CA GLU A 237 52.27 77.97 36.11
C GLU A 237 51.70 76.54 36.16
N ASN A 238 51.06 76.17 37.27
CA ASN A 238 50.39 74.87 37.40
C ASN A 238 49.19 74.74 36.44
N CYS A 239 48.37 75.79 36.30
CA CYS A 239 47.26 75.82 35.36
C CYS A 239 47.74 75.65 33.92
N GLN A 240 48.78 76.38 33.52
CA GLN A 240 49.36 76.25 32.17
C GLN A 240 49.92 74.84 31.90
N SER A 241 50.58 74.23 32.88
CA SER A 241 51.09 72.86 32.79
C SER A 241 49.97 71.82 32.66
N LEU A 242 48.86 72.02 33.38
CA LEU A 242 47.68 71.15 33.29
C LEU A 242 46.96 71.30 31.95
N GLU A 243 46.78 72.52 31.45
CA GLU A 243 46.18 72.78 30.14
C GLU A 243 46.94 72.07 29.01
N LEU A 244 48.28 72.13 29.02
CA LEU A 244 49.12 71.41 28.05
C LEU A 244 48.95 69.88 28.14
N LYS A 245 48.83 69.33 29.35
CA LYS A 245 48.59 67.89 29.54
C LYS A 245 47.20 67.48 29.05
N ILE A 246 46.19 68.32 29.28
CA ILE A 246 44.82 68.08 28.80
C ILE A 246 44.80 68.07 27.27
N GLN A 247 45.39 69.07 26.62
CA GLN A 247 45.48 69.11 25.15
C GLN A 247 46.15 67.86 24.57
N LYS A 248 47.27 67.42 25.16
CA LYS A 248 47.95 66.20 24.70
C LYS A 248 47.07 64.94 24.84
N ILE A 249 46.30 64.83 25.92
CA ILE A 249 45.37 63.71 26.12
C ILE A 249 44.22 63.77 25.11
N GLU A 250 43.70 64.97 24.81
CA GLU A 250 42.66 65.17 23.80
C GLU A 250 43.14 64.73 22.41
N GLU A 251 44.36 65.10 22.01
CA GLU A 251 44.98 64.66 20.76
C GLU A 251 45.14 63.13 20.70
N GLU A 252 45.73 62.51 21.72
CA GLU A 252 45.90 61.05 21.78
C GLU A 252 44.57 60.30 21.74
N ASN A 253 43.52 60.86 22.34
CA ASN A 253 42.19 60.27 22.30
C ASN A 253 41.52 60.44 20.94
N ASN A 254 41.69 61.58 20.27
CA ASN A 254 41.16 61.79 18.91
C ASN A 254 41.78 60.81 17.91
N ASP A 255 43.08 60.54 18.01
CA ASP A 255 43.75 59.53 17.16
C ASP A 255 43.20 58.12 17.41
N LYS A 256 42.97 57.75 18.68
CA LYS A 256 42.36 56.46 19.05
C LYS A 256 40.93 56.34 18.55
N ILE A 257 40.12 57.41 18.67
CA ILE A 257 38.75 57.46 18.18
C ILE A 257 38.73 57.24 16.66
N THR A 258 39.56 57.98 15.92
CA THR A 258 39.66 57.87 14.45
C THR A 258 40.05 56.45 14.02
N ASN A 259 40.94 55.79 14.76
CA ASN A 259 41.34 54.42 14.46
C ASN A 259 40.21 53.41 14.76
N LEU A 260 39.45 53.61 15.84
CA LEU A 260 38.29 52.79 16.17
C LEU A 260 37.17 52.92 15.13
N GLU A 261 36.92 54.14 14.64
CA GLU A 261 35.94 54.39 13.57
C GLU A 261 36.26 53.59 12.30
N LYS A 262 37.53 53.57 11.87
CA LYS A 262 37.99 52.76 10.73
C LYS A 262 37.79 51.25 10.96
N ILE A 263 38.02 50.78 12.18
CA ILE A 263 37.81 49.36 12.51
C ILE A 263 36.32 49.01 12.46
N ILE A 264 35.45 49.91 12.95
CA ILE A 264 33.99 49.72 12.90
C ILE A 264 33.52 49.64 11.44
N GLU A 265 33.95 50.56 10.59
CA GLU A 265 33.59 50.57 9.17
C GLU A 265 33.99 49.27 8.45
N GLN A 266 35.21 48.78 8.68
CA GLN A 266 35.66 47.49 8.13
C GLN A 266 34.86 46.28 8.64
N LYS A 267 34.35 46.34 9.88
CA LYS A 267 33.53 45.27 10.46
C LYS A 267 32.12 45.30 9.88
N ASP A 268 31.55 46.49 9.68
CA ASP A 268 30.23 46.67 9.10
C ASP A 268 30.19 46.16 7.64
N GLU A 269 31.22 46.45 6.85
CA GLU A 269 31.36 45.90 5.49
C GLU A 269 31.37 44.36 5.50
N LYS A 270 32.10 43.75 6.44
CA LYS A 270 32.16 42.28 6.56
C LYS A 270 30.83 41.68 7.01
N ILE A 271 30.09 42.35 7.90
CA ILE A 271 28.76 41.93 8.34
C ILE A 271 27.80 41.92 7.15
N ASN A 272 27.77 43.01 6.37
CA ASN A 272 26.92 43.11 5.18
C ASN A 272 27.21 42.00 4.16
N LEU A 273 28.49 41.62 3.98
CA LEU A 273 28.88 40.54 3.10
C LEU A 273 28.36 39.17 3.60
N LEU A 274 28.48 38.90 4.90
CA LEU A 274 27.98 37.66 5.51
C LEU A 274 26.45 37.56 5.48
N GLU A 275 25.74 38.67 5.71
CA GLU A 275 24.28 38.71 5.58
C GLU A 275 23.82 38.33 4.16
N GLY A 276 24.56 38.77 3.15
CA GLY A 276 24.33 38.38 1.76
C GLY A 276 24.52 36.88 1.50
N GLU A 277 25.52 36.26 2.13
CA GLU A 277 25.77 34.81 2.03
C GLU A 277 24.70 33.99 2.75
N VAL A 278 24.27 34.42 3.94
CA VAL A 278 23.18 33.78 4.72
C VAL A 278 21.89 33.77 3.91
N LYS A 279 21.53 34.90 3.28
CA LYS A 279 20.32 34.99 2.46
C LYS A 279 20.32 34.01 1.28
N LYS A 280 21.46 33.83 0.62
CA LYS A 280 21.62 32.83 -0.47
C LYS A 280 21.47 31.40 0.05
N ALA A 281 21.97 31.11 1.25
CA ALA A 281 21.82 29.80 1.87
C ALA A 281 20.35 29.50 2.21
N GLU A 282 19.61 30.47 2.75
CA GLU A 282 18.17 30.35 3.04
C GLU A 282 17.36 30.07 1.76
N GLU A 283 17.63 30.78 0.67
CA GLU A 283 17.00 30.54 -0.63
C GLU A 283 17.27 29.11 -1.14
N THR A 284 18.49 28.60 -0.93
CA THR A 284 18.88 27.23 -1.31
C THR A 284 18.16 26.17 -0.46
N ILE A 285 18.05 26.38 0.85
CA ILE A 285 17.34 25.48 1.76
C ILE A 285 15.86 25.39 1.38
N ASN A 286 15.22 26.53 1.09
CA ASN A 286 13.82 26.57 0.67
C ASN A 286 13.60 25.82 -0.64
N ALA A 287 14.52 25.94 -1.60
CA ALA A 287 14.46 25.20 -2.86
C ALA A 287 14.62 23.68 -2.67
N LEU A 288 15.47 23.25 -1.72
CA LEU A 288 15.66 21.83 -1.40
C LEU A 288 14.44 21.23 -0.68
N ASN A 289 13.84 21.94 0.29
CA ASN A 289 12.63 21.49 0.97
C ASN A 289 11.49 21.25 -0.01
N LYS A 290 11.29 22.18 -0.96
CA LYS A 290 10.29 22.00 -2.02
C LYS A 290 10.53 20.74 -2.88
N LYS A 291 11.80 20.36 -3.11
CA LYS A 291 12.12 19.11 -3.82
C LYS A 291 11.82 17.87 -2.98
N ILE A 292 12.05 17.92 -1.67
CA ILE A 292 11.75 16.83 -0.74
C ILE A 292 10.24 16.58 -0.70
N ASP A 293 9.44 17.63 -0.62
CA ASP A 293 7.98 17.52 -0.62
C ASP A 293 7.47 16.85 -1.90
N ASN A 294 7.93 17.32 -3.07
CA ASN A 294 7.59 16.71 -4.36
C ASN A 294 7.99 15.22 -4.45
N LEU A 295 9.20 14.85 -3.99
CA LEU A 295 9.66 13.46 -3.99
C LEU A 295 8.84 12.58 -3.03
N THR A 296 8.38 13.15 -1.93
CA THR A 296 7.52 12.44 -0.95
C THR A 296 6.17 12.14 -1.57
N GLU A 297 5.56 13.11 -2.27
CA GLU A 297 4.31 12.92 -3.01
C GLU A 297 4.46 11.87 -4.13
N GLU A 298 5.56 11.92 -4.90
CA GLU A 298 5.87 10.91 -5.93
C GLU A 298 6.04 9.51 -5.33
N GLN A 299 6.69 9.42 -4.16
CA GLN A 299 6.88 8.15 -3.44
C GLN A 299 5.55 7.58 -2.95
N GLU A 300 4.66 8.41 -2.38
CA GLU A 300 3.32 7.99 -1.98
C GLU A 300 2.48 7.57 -3.18
N HIS A 301 2.55 8.30 -4.29
CA HIS A 301 1.89 7.93 -5.53
C HIS A 301 2.39 6.57 -6.04
N LEU A 302 3.71 6.35 -6.10
CA LEU A 302 4.29 5.06 -6.50
C LEU A 302 3.91 3.93 -5.54
N PHE A 303 3.91 4.18 -4.23
CA PHE A 303 3.49 3.21 -3.23
C PHE A 303 2.02 2.81 -3.46
N ASN A 304 1.16 3.79 -3.72
CA ASN A 304 -0.24 3.57 -4.06
C ASN A 304 -0.41 2.80 -5.39
N VAL A 305 0.37 3.11 -6.42
CA VAL A 305 0.31 2.41 -7.72
C VAL A 305 0.81 0.96 -7.63
N ILE A 306 1.89 0.72 -6.88
CA ILE A 306 2.55 -0.59 -6.80
C ILE A 306 1.81 -1.54 -5.84
N ILE A 307 1.27 -1.03 -4.74
CA ILE A 307 0.66 -1.87 -3.68
C ILE A 307 -0.83 -2.11 -3.91
N LYS A 308 -1.54 -1.24 -4.66
CA LYS A 308 -2.98 -1.41 -4.86
C LYS A 308 -3.38 -2.51 -5.84
N LYS A 309 -2.47 -3.15 -6.57
CA LYS A 309 -2.85 -4.32 -7.38
C LYS A 309 -2.89 -5.56 -6.48
N PRO A 310 -4.08 -6.02 -6.04
CA PRO A 310 -4.14 -7.12 -5.10
C PRO A 310 -3.60 -8.36 -5.80
N LYS A 311 -2.76 -9.13 -5.10
CA LYS A 311 -2.28 -10.40 -5.64
C LYS A 311 -3.31 -11.47 -5.31
N TYR A 312 -4.16 -11.75 -6.29
CA TYR A 312 -5.13 -12.84 -6.19
C TYR A 312 -4.42 -14.18 -6.29
N THR A 313 -4.56 -14.99 -5.24
CA THR A 313 -4.13 -16.39 -5.30
C THR A 313 -5.37 -17.23 -5.49
N GLN A 314 -5.53 -17.78 -6.69
CA GLN A 314 -6.59 -18.72 -7.01
C GLN A 314 -6.39 -19.99 -6.17
N ILE A 315 -7.38 -20.34 -5.34
CA ILE A 315 -7.33 -21.54 -4.50
C ILE A 315 -8.45 -22.45 -4.92
N LYS A 316 -8.07 -23.45 -5.71
CA LYS A 316 -8.99 -24.45 -6.25
C LYS A 316 -9.62 -25.22 -5.10
N ASN A 317 -10.93 -25.37 -5.09
CA ASN A 317 -11.64 -26.04 -4.00
C ASN A 317 -12.77 -26.94 -4.52
N LYS A 318 -13.31 -27.76 -3.62
CA LYS A 318 -14.43 -28.67 -3.89
C LYS A 318 -15.28 -28.88 -2.62
N TRP A 319 -16.55 -29.27 -2.78
CA TRP A 319 -17.41 -29.56 -1.63
C TRP A 319 -17.02 -30.88 -0.96
N LYS A 320 -17.04 -30.85 0.37
CA LYS A 320 -16.95 -31.99 1.27
C LYS A 320 -18.27 -32.04 2.04
N TYR A 321 -19.07 -33.07 1.80
CA TYR A 321 -20.33 -33.26 2.51
C TYR A 321 -20.06 -33.48 4.01
N PHE A 322 -20.71 -32.70 4.87
CA PHE A 322 -20.43 -32.71 6.31
C PHE A 322 -21.55 -33.28 7.17
N ASP A 323 -22.75 -33.54 6.62
CA ASP A 323 -23.89 -33.93 7.45
C ASP A 323 -24.03 -35.44 7.67
N ASN A 324 -23.18 -36.00 8.52
CA ASN A 324 -23.36 -37.37 9.05
C ASN A 324 -24.53 -37.48 10.05
N ILE A 325 -25.18 -36.36 10.42
CA ILE A 325 -26.17 -36.30 11.49
C ILE A 325 -27.58 -36.51 10.91
N ARG A 326 -27.85 -35.97 9.71
CA ARG A 326 -29.18 -36.08 9.07
C ARG A 326 -29.19 -37.16 8.01
N LYS A 327 -29.53 -38.38 8.44
CA LYS A 327 -29.84 -39.49 7.54
C LYS A 327 -31.01 -39.13 6.62
N CYS A 328 -30.95 -39.49 5.33
CA CYS A 328 -32.08 -39.28 4.41
C CYS A 328 -33.34 -40.01 4.86
N CYS A 329 -33.19 -41.16 5.54
CA CYS A 329 -34.21 -42.06 6.07
C CYS A 329 -33.56 -42.85 7.22
N GLU A 330 -34.32 -43.58 8.03
CA GLU A 330 -33.75 -44.46 9.07
C GLU A 330 -32.78 -45.50 8.47
N ASP A 331 -33.07 -45.96 7.25
CA ASP A 331 -32.31 -46.97 6.51
C ASP A 331 -31.00 -46.47 5.86
N ASN A 332 -30.63 -45.19 6.01
CA ASN A 332 -29.43 -44.61 5.36
C ASN A 332 -29.37 -44.86 3.83
N CYS A 333 -30.51 -44.69 3.16
CA CYS A 333 -30.72 -44.97 1.75
C CYS A 333 -29.75 -44.24 0.79
N VAL A 334 -29.15 -43.11 1.21
CA VAL A 334 -28.20 -42.29 0.45
C VAL A 334 -26.84 -42.34 1.13
N ASN A 335 -25.79 -42.61 0.36
CA ASN A 335 -24.43 -42.64 0.89
C ASN A 335 -23.95 -41.21 1.18
N THR A 336 -23.85 -40.82 2.44
CA THR A 336 -23.44 -39.46 2.84
C THR A 336 -22.00 -39.11 2.45
N LYS A 337 -21.12 -40.08 2.21
CA LYS A 337 -19.73 -39.81 1.79
C LYS A 337 -19.64 -39.42 0.31
N THR A 338 -20.53 -39.97 -0.49
CA THR A 338 -20.67 -39.73 -1.92
C THR A 338 -22.16 -39.63 -2.20
N PRO A 339 -22.80 -38.47 -1.92
CA PRO A 339 -24.25 -38.31 -1.87
C PRO A 339 -24.89 -38.67 -3.22
N THR A 340 -25.16 -39.95 -3.38
CA THR A 340 -25.65 -40.63 -4.57
C THR A 340 -26.60 -41.72 -4.08
N GLY A 341 -27.66 -41.98 -4.85
CA GLY A 341 -28.70 -42.93 -4.48
C GLY A 341 -30.10 -42.33 -4.58
N LYS A 342 -31.10 -43.04 -4.05
CA LYS A 342 -32.49 -42.59 -3.95
C LYS A 342 -33.02 -42.90 -2.56
N CYS A 343 -33.72 -41.96 -1.94
CA CYS A 343 -34.37 -42.21 -0.67
C CYS A 343 -35.61 -43.11 -0.88
N LYS A 344 -35.65 -44.29 -0.23
CA LYS A 344 -36.78 -45.22 -0.35
C LYS A 344 -38.07 -44.65 0.23
N ASN A 345 -37.96 -43.78 1.24
CA ASN A 345 -39.09 -43.10 1.86
C ASN A 345 -39.49 -41.82 1.11
N GLY A 346 -38.96 -41.59 -0.09
CA GLY A 346 -39.32 -40.44 -0.92
C GLY A 346 -38.77 -39.08 -0.45
N ASN A 347 -38.10 -38.99 0.69
CA ASN A 347 -37.55 -37.73 1.22
C ASN A 347 -36.61 -37.05 0.21
N GLY A 348 -36.71 -35.72 0.15
CA GLY A 348 -35.78 -34.91 -0.63
C GLY A 348 -34.35 -35.09 -0.14
N PHE A 349 -33.41 -35.22 -1.06
CA PHE A 349 -31.99 -35.37 -0.74
C PHE A 349 -31.15 -34.56 -1.71
N ILE A 350 -29.88 -34.38 -1.38
CA ILE A 350 -28.94 -33.63 -2.19
C ILE A 350 -27.90 -34.57 -2.78
N GLU A 351 -27.47 -34.29 -4.00
CA GLU A 351 -26.43 -34.99 -4.75
C GLU A 351 -25.31 -34.01 -5.12
N ILE A 352 -24.06 -34.42 -4.91
CA ILE A 352 -22.89 -33.64 -5.36
C ILE A 352 -22.50 -34.13 -6.75
N ILE A 353 -22.50 -33.22 -7.72
CA ILE A 353 -22.14 -33.47 -9.11
C ILE A 353 -20.78 -32.83 -9.38
N ASN A 354 -19.84 -33.61 -9.92
CA ASN A 354 -18.49 -33.15 -10.30
C ASN A 354 -17.70 -32.44 -9.18
N ASN A 355 -18.01 -32.72 -7.91
CA ASN A 355 -17.42 -32.13 -6.71
C ASN A 355 -17.67 -30.62 -6.49
N THR A 356 -18.34 -29.92 -7.41
CA THR A 356 -18.62 -28.47 -7.32
C THR A 356 -20.10 -28.15 -7.34
N ASP A 357 -20.88 -28.91 -8.08
CA ASP A 357 -22.30 -28.64 -8.25
C ASP A 357 -23.08 -29.48 -7.26
N ILE A 358 -24.21 -28.94 -6.82
CA ILE A 358 -25.08 -29.56 -5.85
C ILE A 358 -26.47 -29.58 -6.45
N LYS A 359 -27.01 -30.76 -6.66
CA LYS A 359 -28.37 -30.95 -7.14
C LYS A 359 -29.27 -31.36 -6.00
N TYR A 360 -30.33 -30.60 -5.79
CA TYR A 360 -31.44 -31.00 -4.97
C TYR A 360 -32.32 -31.98 -5.76
N ASN A 361 -32.57 -33.14 -5.18
CA ASN A 361 -33.51 -34.13 -5.70
C ASN A 361 -34.76 -34.03 -4.83
N LYS A 362 -35.77 -33.33 -5.37
CA LYS A 362 -37.03 -33.02 -4.70
C LYS A 362 -37.78 -34.27 -4.24
N CYS A 363 -38.44 -34.17 -3.08
CA CYS A 363 -39.31 -35.21 -2.56
C CYS A 363 -40.40 -35.60 -3.59
N ILE A 364 -40.58 -36.90 -3.83
CA ILE A 364 -41.52 -37.44 -4.83
C ILE A 364 -42.97 -37.01 -4.54
N GLU A 365 -43.29 -36.75 -3.28
CA GLU A 365 -44.65 -36.54 -2.81
C GLU A 365 -45.16 -35.10 -2.92
N GLU A 366 -44.33 -34.09 -3.19
CA GLU A 366 -44.85 -32.72 -3.37
C GLU A 366 -45.72 -32.61 -4.64
N GLY A 367 -45.43 -33.44 -5.65
CA GLY A 367 -46.32 -33.66 -6.80
C GLY A 367 -47.64 -34.31 -6.40
N ILE A 368 -47.59 -35.32 -5.53
CA ILE A 368 -48.78 -36.04 -5.03
C ILE A 368 -49.62 -35.14 -4.13
N ARG A 369 -49.03 -34.31 -3.26
CA ARG A 369 -49.72 -33.35 -2.39
C ARG A 369 -50.45 -32.27 -3.21
N LYS A 370 -49.86 -31.77 -4.30
CA LYS A 370 -50.55 -30.85 -5.23
C LYS A 370 -51.72 -31.54 -5.93
N ILE A 371 -51.55 -32.78 -6.38
CA ILE A 371 -52.62 -33.58 -6.99
C ILE A 371 -53.73 -33.87 -5.97
N LEU A 372 -53.39 -34.28 -4.75
CA LEU A 372 -54.34 -34.59 -3.69
C LEU A 372 -55.06 -33.33 -3.18
N SER A 373 -54.38 -32.19 -3.03
CA SER A 373 -55.04 -30.93 -2.63
C SER A 373 -55.95 -30.37 -3.72
N ALA A 374 -55.56 -30.47 -5.00
CA ALA A 374 -56.43 -30.14 -6.13
C ALA A 374 -57.64 -31.10 -6.21
N ALA A 375 -57.42 -32.41 -5.98
CA ALA A 375 -58.49 -33.41 -5.93
C ALA A 375 -59.43 -33.18 -4.73
N PHE A 376 -58.91 -32.82 -3.55
CA PHE A 376 -59.69 -32.52 -2.34
C PHE A 376 -60.55 -31.26 -2.50
N LEU A 377 -60.07 -30.25 -3.22
CA LEU A 377 -60.85 -29.05 -3.54
C LEU A 377 -61.94 -29.31 -4.60
N SER A 378 -61.74 -30.32 -5.47
CA SER A 378 -62.76 -30.73 -6.46
C SER A 378 -63.82 -31.71 -5.90
N TYR A 379 -63.52 -32.41 -4.80
CA TYR A 379 -64.44 -33.31 -4.11
C TYR A 379 -64.93 -32.67 -2.80
N SER A 380 -65.78 -31.66 -2.90
CA SER A 380 -66.63 -31.26 -1.77
C SER A 380 -67.77 -32.27 -1.58
N ALA A 381 -67.97 -32.66 -0.32
CA ALA A 381 -69.15 -33.30 0.24
C ALA A 381 -69.43 -34.76 -0.18
N GLU A 382 -68.96 -35.72 0.63
CA GLU A 382 -69.76 -36.83 1.22
C GLU A 382 -68.99 -38.14 1.48
N CYS A 383 -67.73 -38.29 1.06
CA CYS A 383 -66.97 -39.52 1.36
C CYS A 383 -65.84 -39.31 2.37
N CYS A 384 -66.15 -39.51 3.65
CA CYS A 384 -65.18 -39.68 4.74
C CYS A 384 -64.40 -40.99 4.60
N PHE A 385 -63.43 -41.06 3.69
CA PHE A 385 -62.41 -42.10 3.72
C PHE A 385 -61.25 -41.67 4.63
N SER A 386 -61.03 -42.38 5.73
CA SER A 386 -59.84 -42.18 6.57
C SER A 386 -58.61 -42.71 5.82
N ILE A 387 -57.93 -41.84 5.06
CA ILE A 387 -56.60 -42.15 4.54
C ILE A 387 -55.66 -42.20 5.74
N LYS A 388 -55.31 -43.41 6.18
CA LYS A 388 -54.30 -43.65 7.23
C LYS A 388 -52.99 -42.98 6.80
N ASN A 389 -52.52 -42.06 7.64
CA ASN A 389 -51.19 -41.43 7.71
C ASN A 389 -50.19 -41.98 6.68
N ILE A 390 -50.19 -41.40 5.47
CA ILE A 390 -49.02 -41.46 4.60
C ILE A 390 -47.98 -40.58 5.30
N ASN A 391 -46.87 -41.18 5.74
CA ASN A 391 -45.74 -40.44 6.28
C ASN A 391 -45.13 -39.65 5.13
N LEU A 392 -45.60 -38.41 4.99
CA LEU A 392 -45.20 -37.54 3.90
C LEU A 392 -43.74 -37.16 4.09
N GLY A 393 -42.91 -37.46 3.11
CA GLY A 393 -41.48 -37.22 3.19
C GLY A 393 -41.16 -35.74 3.43
N GLU A 394 -40.24 -35.47 4.34
CA GLU A 394 -39.83 -34.10 4.68
C GLU A 394 -38.54 -33.75 3.95
N ASN A 395 -38.47 -32.51 3.47
CA ASN A 395 -37.21 -31.94 3.01
C ASN A 395 -36.28 -31.88 4.23
N LYS A 396 -34.99 -32.19 4.03
CA LYS A 396 -33.99 -32.09 5.08
C LYS A 396 -32.95 -31.05 4.72
N ARG A 397 -32.56 -30.24 5.72
CA ARG A 397 -31.43 -29.31 5.60
C ARG A 397 -30.17 -30.13 5.42
N ALA A 398 -29.28 -29.70 4.53
CA ALA A 398 -27.96 -30.28 4.37
C ALA A 398 -26.90 -29.21 4.53
N HIS A 399 -25.77 -29.64 5.10
CA HIS A 399 -24.63 -28.80 5.42
C HIS A 399 -23.39 -29.28 4.64
N PHE A 400 -22.69 -28.33 4.02
CA PHE A 400 -21.49 -28.58 3.24
C PHE A 400 -20.38 -27.66 3.73
N ASP A 401 -19.17 -28.23 3.80
CA ASP A 401 -17.94 -27.46 3.90
C ASP A 401 -17.17 -27.60 2.61
N ALA A 402 -16.33 -26.63 2.29
CA ALA A 402 -15.30 -26.88 1.31
C ALA A 402 -14.17 -27.76 1.89
N GLU A 403 -13.51 -28.53 1.01
CA GLU A 403 -12.42 -29.44 1.42
C GLU A 403 -11.20 -28.68 1.95
N ILE A 404 -10.85 -27.55 1.32
CA ILE A 404 -9.69 -26.76 1.71
C ILE A 404 -10.08 -25.70 2.74
N ARG A 405 -9.37 -25.75 3.88
CA ARG A 405 -9.35 -24.70 4.91
C ARG A 405 -8.52 -23.51 4.45
N LEU A 406 -9.07 -22.33 4.59
CA LEU A 406 -8.40 -21.06 4.31
C LEU A 406 -7.66 -20.62 5.57
N ASN A 407 -6.40 -21.00 5.68
CA ASN A 407 -5.58 -20.60 6.82
C ASN A 407 -5.23 -19.10 6.73
N LYS A 408 -5.38 -18.40 7.85
CA LYS A 408 -4.81 -17.08 8.08
C LYS A 408 -3.29 -17.19 7.90
N PRO A 409 -2.68 -16.34 7.05
CA PRO A 409 -1.25 -16.42 6.81
C PRO A 409 -0.46 -16.16 8.11
N LYS A 410 0.24 -17.19 8.61
CA LYS A 410 1.04 -17.14 9.86
C LYS A 410 2.22 -16.18 9.79
N ASN A 411 2.79 -16.03 8.59
CA ASN A 411 3.88 -15.10 8.34
C ASN A 411 3.30 -13.78 7.87
N LYS A 412 3.66 -12.69 8.55
CA LYS A 412 3.29 -11.31 8.22
C LYS A 412 3.61 -11.03 6.74
N CYS A 413 2.65 -11.26 5.85
CA CYS A 413 2.80 -10.97 4.44
C CYS A 413 2.80 -9.45 4.31
N ASN A 414 4.00 -8.89 4.27
CA ASN A 414 4.22 -7.46 4.47
C ASN A 414 3.63 -6.56 3.38
N PHE A 415 3.15 -7.11 2.25
CA PHE A 415 2.92 -6.32 1.04
C PHE A 415 1.69 -6.69 0.20
N ALA A 416 0.94 -7.75 0.52
CA ALA A 416 -0.21 -8.14 -0.28
C ALA A 416 -1.37 -8.63 0.60
N SER A 417 -2.57 -8.13 0.31
CA SER A 417 -3.80 -8.69 0.86
C SER A 417 -4.02 -10.08 0.25
N LEU A 418 -4.36 -11.06 1.08
CA LEU A 418 -4.78 -12.37 0.61
C LEU A 418 -6.29 -12.35 0.45
N PHE A 419 -6.77 -12.59 -0.76
CA PHE A 419 -8.17 -12.51 -1.14
C PHE A 419 -8.66 -13.88 -1.59
N TYR A 420 -9.69 -14.38 -0.92
CA TYR A 420 -10.39 -15.61 -1.26
C TYR A 420 -11.81 -15.28 -1.68
N TYR A 421 -12.28 -15.86 -2.77
CA TYR A 421 -13.63 -15.59 -3.27
C TYR A 421 -14.21 -16.79 -4.00
N TYR A 422 -15.50 -17.01 -3.81
CA TYR A 422 -16.25 -18.03 -4.53
C TYR A 422 -17.65 -17.52 -4.83
N GLU A 423 -18.26 -18.09 -5.86
CA GLU A 423 -19.64 -17.79 -6.23
C GLU A 423 -20.50 -19.06 -6.19
N ILE A 424 -21.78 -18.89 -5.89
CA ILE A 424 -22.81 -19.90 -6.04
C ILE A 424 -23.92 -19.32 -6.90
N LYS A 425 -24.30 -20.04 -7.95
CA LYS A 425 -25.50 -19.74 -8.71
C LYS A 425 -26.62 -20.61 -8.18
N ILE A 426 -27.71 -19.98 -7.79
CA ILE A 426 -28.82 -20.66 -7.12
C ILE A 426 -29.86 -21.09 -8.14
N LYS A 427 -30.36 -22.31 -7.97
CA LYS A 427 -31.57 -22.80 -8.62
C LYS A 427 -32.61 -23.19 -7.57
N LYS A 428 -33.69 -22.41 -7.52
CA LYS A 428 -34.74 -22.52 -6.51
C LYS A 428 -35.72 -23.64 -6.85
N GLU A 429 -35.84 -24.61 -5.95
CA GLU A 429 -36.75 -25.76 -6.13
C GLU A 429 -37.87 -25.80 -5.05
N GLY A 430 -37.78 -24.94 -4.03
CA GLY A 430 -38.76 -24.73 -2.97
C GLY A 430 -38.65 -23.37 -2.24
N PRO A 431 -39.58 -23.03 -1.35
CA PRO A 431 -39.66 -21.73 -0.65
C PRO A 431 -38.76 -21.63 0.60
N GLU A 432 -37.74 -22.47 0.67
CA GLU A 432 -37.14 -22.94 1.92
C GLU A 432 -35.81 -22.22 2.27
N TYR A 433 -35.38 -22.29 3.53
CA TYR A 433 -34.20 -21.59 4.08
C TYR A 433 -32.89 -21.94 3.34
N SER A 434 -32.06 -20.96 3.03
CA SER A 434 -30.69 -21.22 2.56
C SER A 434 -29.75 -20.15 3.08
N ALA A 435 -28.52 -20.57 3.38
CA ALA A 435 -27.48 -19.69 3.89
C ALA A 435 -26.12 -20.12 3.35
N PHE A 436 -25.24 -19.16 3.05
CA PHE A 436 -23.88 -19.43 2.61
C PHE A 436 -22.91 -18.38 3.13
N GLY A 437 -21.64 -18.74 3.26
CA GLY A 437 -20.59 -17.82 3.68
C GLY A 437 -19.36 -18.55 4.19
N PHE A 438 -18.84 -18.13 5.34
CA PHE A 438 -17.67 -18.73 5.99
C PHE A 438 -18.00 -19.19 7.41
N ARG A 439 -17.28 -20.19 7.90
CA ARG A 439 -17.29 -20.58 9.32
C ARG A 439 -15.91 -21.02 9.80
N ASN A 440 -15.71 -21.01 11.11
CA ASN A 440 -14.61 -21.70 11.77
C ASN A 440 -15.14 -22.48 12.98
N THR A 441 -14.31 -22.80 13.98
CA THR A 441 -14.79 -23.60 15.14
C THR A 441 -15.61 -22.79 16.14
N LYS A 442 -15.52 -21.45 16.08
CA LYS A 442 -16.10 -20.51 17.04
C LYS A 442 -17.14 -19.58 16.47
N GLU A 443 -17.14 -19.33 15.16
CA GLU A 443 -18.04 -18.36 14.53
C GLU A 443 -18.47 -18.82 13.13
N TYR A 444 -19.62 -18.32 12.68
CA TYR A 444 -20.07 -18.35 11.29
C TYR A 444 -20.39 -16.94 10.83
N ILE A 445 -20.28 -16.69 9.52
CA ILE A 445 -20.65 -15.44 8.87
C ILE A 445 -21.40 -15.82 7.62
N LEU A 446 -22.72 -15.68 7.66
CA LEU A 446 -23.62 -16.25 6.67
C LEU A 446 -24.56 -15.20 6.11
N LEU A 447 -24.77 -15.22 4.79
CA LEU A 447 -25.86 -14.53 4.12
C LEU A 447 -27.03 -15.51 3.96
N GLU A 448 -28.16 -15.18 4.58
CA GLU A 448 -29.40 -15.95 4.56
C GLU A 448 -30.36 -15.50 3.44
N ASN A 449 -31.29 -16.39 3.06
CA ASN A 449 -32.25 -16.14 1.98
C ASN A 449 -33.32 -15.08 2.23
N ASN A 450 -33.48 -14.68 3.48
CA ASN A 450 -34.28 -13.53 3.91
C ASN A 450 -33.49 -12.19 3.80
N GLY A 451 -32.23 -12.21 3.38
CA GLY A 451 -31.36 -11.04 3.24
C GLY A 451 -30.68 -10.58 4.52
N TYR A 452 -30.66 -11.41 5.56
CA TYR A 452 -29.88 -11.13 6.76
C TYR A 452 -28.45 -11.65 6.60
N ILE A 453 -27.49 -10.85 7.05
CA ILE A 453 -26.14 -11.33 7.34
C ILE A 453 -26.09 -11.64 8.83
N CYS A 454 -25.84 -12.90 9.18
CA CYS A 454 -25.76 -13.39 10.55
C CYS A 454 -24.33 -13.76 10.90
N TYR A 455 -23.86 -13.34 12.07
CA TYR A 455 -22.57 -13.74 12.61
C TYR A 455 -22.54 -13.75 14.15
N GLU A 456 -21.67 -14.58 14.72
CA GLU A 456 -21.47 -14.63 16.16
C GLU A 456 -20.45 -13.58 16.60
N SER A 457 -20.79 -12.81 17.64
CA SER A 457 -19.83 -11.89 18.25
C SER A 457 -18.93 -12.65 19.22
N PRO A 458 -17.60 -12.45 19.18
CA PRO A 458 -16.68 -13.10 20.10
C PRO A 458 -16.96 -12.80 21.58
N SER A 459 -17.52 -11.62 21.85
CA SER A 459 -17.76 -11.12 23.21
C SER A 459 -19.15 -11.44 23.75
N ASN A 460 -20.06 -11.97 22.92
CA ASN A 460 -21.47 -12.09 23.26
C ASN A 460 -22.03 -13.41 22.74
N THR A 461 -22.72 -14.18 23.59
CA THR A 461 -23.45 -15.39 23.15
C THR A 461 -24.66 -15.08 22.27
N ALA A 462 -24.88 -13.80 21.91
CA ALA A 462 -25.98 -13.35 21.08
C ALA A 462 -25.52 -13.24 19.62
N GLU A 463 -26.26 -13.92 18.74
CA GLU A 463 -26.14 -13.77 17.29
C GLU A 463 -26.41 -12.32 16.88
N ILE A 464 -25.46 -11.71 16.16
CA ILE A 464 -25.67 -10.40 15.55
C ILE A 464 -26.16 -10.65 14.13
N SER A 465 -27.27 -10.00 13.77
CA SER A 465 -27.76 -10.00 12.41
C SER A 465 -28.16 -8.62 11.96
N PHE A 466 -27.98 -8.34 10.67
CA PHE A 466 -28.52 -7.14 10.05
C PHE A 466 -29.08 -7.44 8.67
N GLN A 467 -30.14 -6.74 8.32
CA GLN A 467 -30.85 -6.92 7.06
C GLN A 467 -30.24 -6.05 5.97
N ILE A 468 -30.00 -6.63 4.79
CA ILE A 468 -29.57 -5.90 3.60
C ILE A 468 -30.80 -5.18 3.00
N PRO A 469 -30.76 -3.85 2.80
CA PRO A 469 -31.86 -3.12 2.19
C PRO A 469 -32.17 -3.61 0.78
N SER A 470 -33.45 -3.79 0.46
CA SER A 470 -33.92 -4.19 -0.88
C SER A 470 -33.39 -5.55 -1.39
N PHE A 471 -32.93 -6.41 -0.48
CA PHE A 471 -32.44 -7.73 -0.84
C PHE A 471 -33.56 -8.62 -1.39
N SER A 472 -33.26 -9.35 -2.46
CA SER A 472 -34.16 -10.38 -3.00
C SER A 472 -33.34 -11.57 -3.45
N TRP A 473 -33.74 -12.77 -3.06
CA TRP A 473 -33.10 -14.02 -3.47
C TRP A 473 -33.91 -14.67 -4.59
N LYS A 474 -33.50 -14.45 -5.86
CA LYS A 474 -34.21 -14.93 -7.05
C LYS A 474 -33.58 -16.19 -7.63
N ASP A 475 -34.38 -16.93 -8.39
CA ASP A 475 -33.88 -18.06 -9.17
C ASP A 475 -32.89 -17.57 -10.23
N GLY A 476 -31.74 -18.23 -10.33
CA GLY A 476 -30.66 -17.86 -11.25
C GLY A 476 -29.70 -16.77 -10.75
N ASP A 477 -29.96 -16.15 -9.59
CA ASP A 477 -29.02 -15.19 -8.99
C ASP A 477 -27.68 -15.87 -8.68
N VAL A 478 -26.61 -15.10 -8.88
CA VAL A 478 -25.24 -15.49 -8.53
C VAL A 478 -24.84 -14.72 -7.29
N PHE A 479 -24.56 -15.43 -6.21
CA PHE A 479 -24.07 -14.84 -4.97
C PHE A 479 -22.60 -15.16 -4.78
N GLY A 480 -21.82 -14.18 -4.37
CA GLY A 480 -20.42 -14.38 -4.02
C GLY A 480 -20.14 -14.06 -2.56
N CYS A 481 -19.10 -14.68 -2.03
CA CYS A 481 -18.59 -14.40 -0.69
C CYS A 481 -17.07 -14.29 -0.75
N GLY A 482 -16.55 -13.15 -0.29
CA GLY A 482 -15.13 -12.85 -0.28
C GLY A 482 -14.58 -12.76 1.14
N LEU A 483 -13.42 -13.34 1.39
CA LEU A 483 -12.65 -13.24 2.62
C LEU A 483 -11.32 -12.54 2.32
N VAL A 484 -11.03 -11.48 3.07
CA VAL A 484 -9.85 -10.64 2.87
C VAL A 484 -8.99 -10.64 4.13
N PHE A 485 -7.73 -11.04 3.98
CA PHE A 485 -6.69 -10.84 4.97
C PHE A 485 -5.82 -9.65 4.56
N PRO A 486 -5.94 -8.47 5.20
CA PRO A 486 -5.11 -7.31 4.89
C PRO A 486 -3.61 -7.55 5.11
N PRO A 487 -2.74 -6.72 4.52
CA PRO A 487 -1.31 -6.76 4.79
C PRO A 487 -1.03 -6.37 6.25
N THR A 488 -0.13 -7.09 6.92
CA THR A 488 0.11 -6.94 8.38
C THR A 488 0.70 -5.60 8.81
N LYS A 489 1.18 -4.78 7.87
CA LYS A 489 1.71 -3.44 8.16
C LYS A 489 0.62 -2.37 8.26
N MET A 490 -0.60 -2.67 7.84
CA MET A 490 -1.77 -1.83 8.11
C MET A 490 -2.32 -2.26 9.48
N LEU A 491 -1.66 -1.80 10.55
CA LEU A 491 -1.93 -2.17 11.95
C LEU A 491 -3.38 -1.92 12.40
N GLU A 492 -4.15 -1.15 11.63
CA GLU A 492 -5.54 -0.79 11.92
C GLU A 492 -6.56 -1.65 11.17
N LYS A 493 -6.13 -2.62 10.37
CA LYS A 493 -7.02 -3.34 9.46
C LYS A 493 -7.21 -4.80 9.88
N ASN A 494 -8.38 -5.09 10.45
CA ASN A 494 -8.87 -6.44 10.67
C ASN A 494 -9.17 -7.15 9.35
N SER A 495 -9.08 -8.49 9.37
CA SER A 495 -9.59 -9.31 8.27
C SER A 495 -11.09 -9.12 8.14
N TYR A 496 -11.66 -9.32 6.95
CA TYR A 496 -13.10 -9.10 6.76
C TYR A 496 -13.72 -10.02 5.72
N VAL A 497 -15.03 -10.22 5.86
CA VAL A 497 -15.88 -10.93 4.90
C VAL A 497 -16.83 -9.95 4.24
N PHE A 498 -17.06 -10.09 2.94
CA PHE A 498 -18.09 -9.33 2.22
C PHE A 498 -18.87 -10.24 1.28
N PHE A 499 -20.05 -9.78 0.86
CA PHE A 499 -20.95 -10.53 -0.01
C PHE A 499 -21.21 -9.76 -1.30
N THR A 500 -21.51 -10.50 -2.36
CA THR A 500 -21.90 -9.95 -3.67
C THR A 500 -23.15 -10.65 -4.19
N GLN A 501 -23.91 -9.95 -5.02
CA GLN A 501 -25.03 -10.47 -5.78
C GLN A 501 -24.95 -9.96 -7.22
N ASN A 502 -24.97 -10.89 -8.18
CA ASN A 502 -24.90 -10.62 -9.62
C ASN A 502 -23.74 -9.68 -9.99
N GLY A 503 -22.58 -9.91 -9.39
CA GLY A 503 -21.36 -9.14 -9.65
C GLY A 503 -21.28 -7.78 -8.96
N ASN A 504 -22.22 -7.43 -8.07
CA ASN A 504 -22.18 -6.19 -7.28
C ASN A 504 -22.05 -6.53 -5.80
N GLN A 505 -21.26 -5.77 -5.04
CA GLN A 505 -21.18 -5.92 -3.59
C GLN A 505 -22.51 -5.54 -2.93
N ILE A 506 -22.92 -6.30 -1.91
CA ILE A 506 -24.15 -6.08 -1.14
C ILE A 506 -23.85 -6.06 0.36
N GLY A 507 -24.60 -5.25 1.10
CA GLY A 507 -24.43 -5.08 2.53
C GLY A 507 -23.09 -4.43 2.92
N LYS A 508 -22.79 -4.45 4.22
CA LYS A 508 -21.50 -4.01 4.76
C LYS A 508 -20.56 -5.21 4.91
N ALA A 509 -19.25 -4.95 4.82
CA ALA A 509 -18.26 -5.96 5.18
C ALA A 509 -18.30 -6.24 6.69
N ILE A 510 -18.02 -7.49 7.07
CA ILE A 510 -17.96 -7.96 8.46
C ILE A 510 -16.51 -8.03 8.87
N LEU A 511 -16.10 -7.21 9.83
CA LEU A 511 -14.78 -7.30 10.43
C LEU A 511 -14.68 -8.57 11.29
N LEU A 512 -13.63 -9.34 11.06
CA LEU A 512 -13.29 -10.54 11.80
C LEU A 512 -12.50 -10.18 13.05
N ASN A 513 -12.71 -10.92 14.13
CA ASN A 513 -11.90 -10.77 15.34
C ASN A 513 -10.46 -11.23 15.09
N GLU A 514 -9.47 -10.50 15.57
CA GLU A 514 -8.08 -10.92 15.46
C GLU A 514 -7.77 -12.19 16.27
N GLU A 515 -8.51 -12.41 17.36
CA GLU A 515 -8.41 -13.58 18.24
C GLU A 515 -9.15 -14.82 17.73
N SER A 516 -9.80 -14.71 16.57
CA SER A 516 -10.49 -15.85 15.93
C SER A 516 -9.49 -16.94 15.53
N ASP A 517 -10.01 -18.13 15.22
CA ASP A 517 -9.17 -19.25 14.81
C ASP A 517 -8.30 -18.94 13.60
N ASP A 518 -7.22 -19.71 13.47
CA ASP A 518 -6.23 -19.62 12.39
C ASP A 518 -6.81 -19.93 10.99
N TYR A 519 -8.09 -20.27 10.85
CA TYR A 519 -8.66 -20.66 9.56
C TYR A 519 -10.16 -20.35 9.42
N TYR A 520 -10.61 -20.27 8.18
CA TYR A 520 -12.02 -20.29 7.79
C TYR A 520 -12.28 -21.38 6.76
N GLU A 521 -13.48 -21.95 6.77
CA GLU A 521 -13.99 -22.89 5.78
C GLU A 521 -15.19 -22.25 5.08
N LEU A 522 -15.31 -22.47 3.78
CA LEU A 522 -16.53 -22.09 3.06
C LEU A 522 -17.64 -22.99 3.56
N TYR A 523 -18.79 -22.40 3.88
CA TYR A 523 -19.91 -23.12 4.44
C TYR A 523 -21.19 -22.83 3.68
N LEU A 524 -21.99 -23.87 3.54
CA LEU A 524 -23.27 -23.82 2.87
C LEU A 524 -24.30 -24.65 3.63
N SER A 525 -25.48 -24.06 3.84
CA SER A 525 -26.65 -24.70 4.41
C SER A 525 -27.81 -24.57 3.43
N LEU A 526 -28.23 -25.68 2.83
CA LEU A 526 -29.28 -25.69 1.81
C LEU A 526 -30.55 -26.36 2.30
N TYR A 527 -31.68 -25.85 1.83
CA TYR A 527 -33.01 -26.43 2.00
C TYR A 527 -33.80 -26.20 0.70
N SER A 528 -34.08 -27.25 -0.07
CA SER A 528 -34.74 -27.20 -1.39
C SER A 528 -34.13 -26.28 -2.46
N HIS A 529 -32.81 -26.21 -2.53
CA HIS A 529 -32.08 -25.47 -3.56
C HIS A 529 -31.00 -26.36 -4.18
N SER A 530 -30.91 -26.31 -5.51
CA SER A 530 -29.74 -26.74 -6.26
C SER A 530 -28.78 -25.56 -6.38
N ILE A 531 -27.48 -25.82 -6.37
CA ILE A 531 -26.46 -24.79 -6.59
C ILE A 531 -25.43 -25.24 -7.61
N GLU A 532 -24.90 -24.27 -8.35
CA GLU A 532 -23.73 -24.44 -9.20
C GLU A 532 -22.62 -23.57 -8.60
N ALA A 533 -21.55 -24.19 -8.09
CA ALA A 533 -20.48 -23.43 -7.45
C ALA A 533 -19.39 -23.04 -8.45
N ASN A 534 -18.78 -21.88 -8.23
CA ASN A 534 -17.58 -21.45 -8.89
C ASN A 534 -16.53 -21.08 -7.84
N PHE A 535 -15.63 -22.02 -7.53
CA PHE A 535 -14.47 -21.77 -6.68
C PHE A 535 -13.33 -21.06 -7.43
N GLY A 536 -13.56 -20.66 -8.69
CA GLY A 536 -12.52 -20.23 -9.60
C GLY A 536 -11.56 -21.37 -9.90
N ASN A 537 -12.04 -22.57 -10.21
CA ASN A 537 -11.16 -23.67 -10.62
C ASN A 537 -10.65 -23.50 -12.07
N ASP A 538 -11.45 -22.81 -12.89
CA ASP A 538 -11.23 -22.47 -14.29
C ASP A 538 -11.89 -21.12 -14.59
N LEU A 539 -11.11 -20.04 -14.48
CA LEU A 539 -11.59 -18.67 -14.68
C LEU A 539 -11.68 -18.28 -16.16
N GLU A 540 -11.07 -19.04 -17.07
CA GLU A 540 -11.17 -18.79 -18.51
C GLU A 540 -12.52 -19.27 -19.03
N ALA A 541 -12.92 -20.50 -18.68
CA ALA A 541 -14.23 -21.03 -19.08
C ALA A 541 -15.37 -20.49 -18.23
N LYS A 542 -15.12 -20.23 -16.94
CA LYS A 542 -16.14 -19.80 -15.98
C LYS A 542 -15.62 -18.62 -15.13
N PRO A 543 -15.54 -17.41 -15.71
CA PRO A 543 -15.14 -16.23 -14.97
C PRO A 543 -16.14 -15.93 -13.85
N TYR A 544 -15.68 -15.23 -12.80
CA TYR A 544 -16.56 -14.70 -11.78
C TYR A 544 -17.49 -13.63 -12.38
N CYS A 545 -18.71 -13.53 -11.86
CA CYS A 545 -19.59 -12.39 -12.15
C CYS A 545 -19.05 -11.11 -11.50
N PHE A 546 -18.47 -11.20 -10.30
CA PHE A 546 -17.82 -10.08 -9.65
C PHE A 546 -16.42 -9.85 -10.20
N ASP A 547 -16.15 -8.62 -10.62
CA ASP A 547 -14.82 -8.21 -11.04
C ASP A 547 -13.94 -7.98 -9.81
N ILE A 548 -13.26 -9.05 -9.37
CA ILE A 548 -12.38 -9.02 -8.20
C ILE A 548 -11.30 -7.94 -8.31
N SER A 549 -10.89 -7.55 -9.54
CA SER A 549 -9.88 -6.50 -9.78
C SER A 549 -10.37 -5.10 -9.40
N LYS A 550 -11.69 -4.91 -9.36
CA LYS A 550 -12.35 -3.68 -8.90
C LYS A 550 -12.60 -3.68 -7.40
N HIS A 551 -12.24 -4.73 -6.67
CA HIS A 551 -12.33 -4.75 -5.22
C HIS A 551 -11.36 -3.71 -4.62
N LEU A 552 -11.87 -2.52 -4.33
CA LEU A 552 -11.12 -1.48 -3.67
C LEU A 552 -11.12 -1.74 -2.17
N PHE A 553 -9.96 -1.58 -1.54
CA PHE A 553 -9.84 -1.52 -0.09
C PHE A 553 -10.52 -0.23 0.38
N ALA A 554 -11.85 -0.25 0.48
CA ALA A 554 -12.61 0.95 0.70
C ALA A 554 -12.59 1.31 2.19
N GLU A 555 -12.16 2.54 2.51
CA GLU A 555 -12.11 3.06 3.88
C GLU A 555 -13.48 3.05 4.57
N GLU A 556 -14.56 3.04 3.78
CA GLU A 556 -15.94 2.88 4.21
C GLU A 556 -16.22 1.60 5.02
N PHE A 557 -15.30 0.62 5.03
CA PHE A 557 -15.43 -0.59 5.86
C PHE A 557 -14.93 -0.42 7.30
N TYR A 558 -14.19 0.65 7.60
CA TYR A 558 -13.54 0.88 8.90
C TYR A 558 -14.09 2.09 9.66
N ASN A 559 -15.08 2.80 9.10
CA ASN A 559 -15.70 3.99 9.72
C ASN A 559 -17.05 3.71 10.37
#